data_AF-A0A453FW08-F1
#
_entry.id   AF-A0A453FW08-F1
#
_cell.length_a   1.000
_cell.length_b   1.000
_cell.length_c   1.000
_cell.angle_alpha   90.00
_cell.angle_beta   90.00
_cell.angle_gamma   90.00
#
_symmetry.space_group_name_H-M   'P 1'
#
loop_
_entity.id
_entity.type
_entity.pdbx_description
1 polymer ?
#
loop_
_entity_poly.entity_id
_entity_poly.type
_entity_poly.pdbx_seq_one_letter_code
_entity_poly.pdbx_strand_id
1 'polypeptide(L)' 'AVSTAKGQALADEYGIQFFETSAKTNLNVEQVFFSIARDIKQRLAETDSKPEVKVIPSIFPMLI' A
#
# COMPACT_ATOMS: atom_id res chain seq x y z
N ALA A 1 3.55 -13.71 25.89
CA ALA A 1 3.68 -12.75 24.77
C ALA A 1 4.39 -13.46 23.62
N VAL A 2 4.02 -13.17 22.38
CA VAL A 2 4.82 -13.54 21.21
C VAL A 2 5.99 -12.56 21.09
N SER A 3 7.11 -12.96 20.49
CA SER A 3 8.21 -12.02 20.25
C SER A 3 7.89 -11.12 19.06
N THR A 4 8.33 -9.87 19.13
CA THR A 4 8.30 -8.90 18.03
C THR A 4 8.86 -9.51 16.75
N ALA A 5 10.01 -10.22 16.85
CA ALA A 5 10.65 -10.87 15.71
C ALA A 5 9.77 -11.91 15.01
N LYS A 6 8.98 -12.68 15.77
CA LYS A 6 8.04 -13.65 15.19
C LYS A 6 6.88 -12.97 14.48
N GLY A 7 6.37 -11.87 15.05
CA GLY A 7 5.32 -11.07 14.43
C GLY A 7 5.78 -10.41 13.13
N GLN A 8 6.99 -9.83 13.14
CA GLN A 8 7.60 -9.22 11.96
C GLN A 8 7.82 -10.24 10.85
N ALA A 9 8.42 -11.39 11.16
CA ALA A 9 8.66 -12.44 10.16
C ALA A 9 7.39 -12.91 9.46
N LEU A 10 6.28 -13.01 10.19
CA LEU A 10 4.99 -13.39 9.62
C LEU A 10 4.41 -12.29 8.72
N ALA A 11 4.54 -11.03 9.11
CA ALA A 11 4.10 -9.91 8.30
C ALA A 11 4.91 -9.80 7.00
N ASP A 12 6.22 -10.02 7.07
CA ASP A 12 7.11 -10.09 5.91
C ASP A 12 6.70 -11.23 4.96
N GLU A 13 6.34 -12.40 5.50
CA GLU A 13 5.85 -13.56 4.70
C GLU A 13 4.57 -13.22 3.92
N TYR A 14 3.64 -12.48 4.52
CA TYR A 14 2.41 -12.07 3.86
C TYR A 14 2.52 -10.75 3.08
N GLY A 15 3.68 -10.08 3.11
CA GLY A 15 3.87 -8.76 2.48
C GLY A 15 2.96 -7.68 3.07
N ILE A 16 2.64 -7.78 4.36
CA ILE A 16 1.82 -6.80 5.09
C ILE A 16 2.66 -6.05 6.12
N GLN A 17 2.15 -4.92 6.59
CA GLN A 17 2.81 -4.17 7.66
C GLN A 17 2.54 -4.80 9.03
N PHE A 18 3.53 -4.69 9.92
CA PHE A 18 3.45 -5.12 11.30
C PHE A 18 3.43 -3.91 12.24
N PHE A 19 2.56 -3.95 13.24
CA PHE A 19 2.48 -2.91 14.27
C PHE A 19 2.26 -3.53 15.66
N GLU A 20 3.08 -3.16 16.64
CA GLU A 20 2.84 -3.48 18.05
C GLU A 20 2.14 -2.32 18.74
N THR A 21 0.99 -2.58 19.36
CA THR A 21 0.19 -1.58 20.07
C THR A 21 -0.26 -2.09 21.43
N SER A 22 -0.61 -1.17 22.33
CA SER A 22 -1.26 -1.51 23.60
C SER A 22 -2.43 -0.57 23.83
N ALA A 23 -3.65 -1.11 23.69
CA ALA A 23 -4.88 -0.39 24.00
C ALA A 23 -4.94 0.01 25.49
N LYS A 24 -4.39 -0.82 26.38
CA LYS A 24 -4.38 -0.57 27.83
C LYS A 24 -3.58 0.66 28.22
N THR A 25 -2.45 0.90 27.54
CA THR A 25 -1.53 2.00 27.84
C THR A 25 -1.55 3.09 26.77
N ASN A 26 -2.48 3.01 25.82
CA ASN A 26 -2.54 3.87 24.64
C ASN A 26 -1.21 3.94 23.85
N LEU A 27 -0.44 2.85 23.82
CA LEU A 27 0.83 2.81 23.11
C LEU A 27 0.60 2.56 21.62
N ASN A 28 1.17 3.42 20.77
CA ASN A 28 1.19 3.31 19.31
C ASN A 28 -0.19 3.30 18.62
N VAL A 29 -1.30 3.43 19.34
CA VAL A 29 -2.66 3.35 18.78
C VAL A 29 -2.87 4.43 17.74
N GLU A 30 -2.66 5.70 18.11
CA GLU A 30 -2.87 6.85 17.22
C GLU A 30 -1.96 6.81 15.98
N GLN A 31 -0.68 6.48 16.16
CA GLN A 31 0.28 6.37 15.07
C GLN A 31 -0.14 5.32 14.04
N VAL A 32 -0.64 4.16 14.48
CA VAL A 32 -1.10 3.09 13.58
C VAL A 32 -2.29 3.54 12.76
N PHE A 33 -3.28 4.19 13.38
CA PHE A 33 -4.43 4.73 12.65
C PHE A 33 -4.01 5.73 11.57
N PHE A 34 -3.10 6.65 11.89
CA PHE A 34 -2.58 7.61 10.89
C PHE A 34 -1.77 6.93 9.79
N SER A 35 -0.98 5.91 10.10
CA SER A 35 -0.22 5.14 9.10
C SER A 35 -1.16 4.50 8.08
N ILE A 36 -2.20 3.81 8.55
CA ILE A 36 -3.18 3.16 7.68
C ILE A 36 -3.92 4.19 6.82
N ALA A 37 -4.35 5.31 7.41
CA ALA A 37 -5.05 6.36 6.67
C ALA A 37 -4.17 7.00 5.56
N ARG A 38 -2.89 7.25 5.85
CA ARG A 38 -1.92 7.78 4.88
C ARG A 38 -1.71 6.80 3.73
N ASP A 39 -1.53 5.53 4.03
CA ASP A 39 -1.32 4.49 3.02
C ASP A 39 -2.51 4.35 2.07
N ILE A 40 -3.74 4.35 2.61
CA ILE A 40 -4.95 4.30 1.79
C ILE A 40 -5.01 5.51 0.87
N LYS A 41 -4.78 6.71 1.42
CA LYS A 41 -4.81 7.95 0.63
C LYS A 41 -3.74 7.96 -0.47
N GLN A 42 -2.54 7.47 -0.18
CA GLN A 42 -1.46 7.37 -1.16
C GLN A 42 -1.82 6.40 -2.28
N ARG A 43 -2.29 5.19 -1.95
CA ARG A 43 -2.68 4.18 -2.95
C ARG A 43 -3.82 4.65 -3.86
N LEU A 44 -4.78 5.40 -3.32
CA LEU A 44 -5.84 6.03 -4.12
C LEU A 44 -5.27 7.03 -5.11
N ALA A 45 -4.39 7.94 -4.65
CA ALA A 45 -3.75 8.92 -5.52
C ALA A 45 -2.90 8.26 -6.62
N GLU A 46 -2.16 7.19 -6.32
CA GLU A 46 -1.38 6.42 -7.30
C GLU A 46 -2.26 5.72 -8.34
N THR A 47 -3.43 5.23 -7.93
CA THR A 47 -4.40 4.58 -8.83
C THR A 47 -5.01 5.58 -9.82
N ASP A 48 -5.34 6.78 -9.34
CA ASP A 48 -5.89 7.87 -10.17
C ASP A 48 -4.84 8.48 -11.13
N SER A 49 -3.55 8.31 -10.84
CA SER A 49 -2.45 8.94 -11.58
C SER A 49 -1.92 8.13 -12.76
N LYS A 50 -2.52 6.98 -13.10
CA LYS A 50 -2.06 6.19 -14.26
C LYS A 50 -2.63 6.84 -15.54
N PRO A 51 -1.82 7.55 -16.36
CA PRO A 51 -2.33 8.02 -17.64
C PRO A 51 -2.70 6.78 -18.45
N GLU A 52 -3.93 6.76 -18.98
CA GLU A 52 -4.31 5.82 -20.03
C GLU A 52 -3.17 5.76 -21.06
N VAL A 53 -2.70 4.56 -21.37
CA VAL A 53 -1.82 4.35 -22.51
C VAL A 53 -2.62 4.81 -23.73
N LYS A 54 -2.36 6.03 -24.19
CA LYS A 54 -2.89 6.56 -25.45
C LYS A 54 -2.32 5.65 -26.53
N VAL A 55 -3.08 4.62 -26.90
CA VAL A 55 -2.79 3.78 -28.07
C VAL A 55 -2.74 4.76 -29.23
N ILE A 56 -1.52 5.09 -29.66
CA ILE A 56 -1.31 5.86 -30.87
C ILE A 56 -1.92 5.00 -31.97
N PRO A 57 -2.97 5.45 -32.70
CA PRO A 57 -3.39 4.73 -33.87
C PRO A 57 -2.24 4.85 -34.86
N SER A 58 -1.42 3.79 -34.93
CA SER A 58 -0.47 3.55 -35.99
C SER A 58 -1.25 3.65 -37.29
N ILE A 59 -1.07 4.78 -37.97
CA ILE A 59 -1.57 5.05 -39.30
C ILE A 59 -0.88 4.03 -40.21
N PHE A 60 -1.49 2.85 -40.33
CA PHE A 60 -1.04 1.85 -41.27
C PHE A 60 -1.18 2.49 -42.65
N PRO A 61 -0.09 2.68 -43.41
CA PRO A 61 -0.19 3.32 -44.69
C PRO A 61 -1.06 2.44 -45.59
N MET A 62 -2.07 3.09 -46.15
CA MET A 62 -2.85 2.71 -47.31
C MET A 62 -1.99 1.87 -48.28
N LEU A 63 -2.27 0.57 -48.36
CA LEU A 63 -1.76 -0.26 -49.46
C LEU A 63 -2.89 -0.47 -50.47
N ILE A 64 -2.55 -0.06 -51.68
CA ILE A 64 -3.22 -0.23 -52.97
C ILE A 64 -3.17 -1.72 -53.35
#